data_AF-W7Y7C0-F1
#
_entry.id   AF-W7Y7C0-F1
#
_cell.length_a   1.000
_cell.length_b   1.000
_cell.length_c   1.000
_cell.angle_alpha   90.00
_cell.angle_beta   90.00
_cell.angle_gamma   90.00
#
_symmetry.space_group_name_H-M   'P 1'
#
loop_
_entity.id
_entity.type
_entity.pdbx_description
1 polymer ?
#
loop_
_entity_poly.entity_id
_entity_poly.type
_entity_poly.pdbx_seq_one_letter_code
_entity_poly.pdbx_strand_id
1 'polypeptide(L)'
;MKPVVYTYPSFIGNFTGLSEYPLWIARYNAAVPPDNASGWTRWAFFQYSDGSAGGGLPSGTRRVSGISGPVDLNEFDGTIEQLKERYKKKKEPQKEGTNMDKKDANAIIEKYLKPAWGAATIPSDKKEIGRLADQLRAASGQPRQNV
;
A
#
# COMPACT_ATOMS: atom_id res chain seq x y z
N MET A 1 6.28 -6.29 -5.41
CA MET A 1 7.18 -5.84 -4.33
C MET A 1 7.41 -7.05 -3.46
N LYS A 2 8.65 -7.37 -3.08
CA LYS A 2 8.92 -8.50 -2.18
C LYS A 2 8.70 -8.07 -0.72
N PRO A 3 8.28 -8.98 0.17
CA PRO A 3 8.23 -8.70 1.61
C PRO A 3 9.64 -8.45 2.16
N VAL A 4 9.72 -7.72 3.27
CA VAL A 4 10.98 -7.46 4.00
C VAL A 4 11.08 -8.47 5.14
N VAL A 5 12.26 -9.06 5.34
CA VAL A 5 12.54 -9.98 6.44
C VAL A 5 13.13 -9.19 7.61
N TYR A 6 12.40 -9.09 8.71
CA TYR A 6 12.90 -8.54 9.96
C TYR A 6 13.45 -9.64 10.87
N THR A 7 14.68 -9.49 11.37
CA THR A 7 15.34 -10.54 12.17
C THR A 7 16.58 -10.01 12.90
N TYR A 8 17.32 -10.90 13.59
CA TYR A 8 18.62 -10.63 14.21
C TYR A 8 19.61 -11.77 13.90
N PRO A 9 20.94 -11.54 13.99
CA PRO A 9 21.96 -12.46 13.46
C PRO A 9 21.84 -13.90 13.97
N SER A 10 21.66 -14.11 15.28
CA SER A 10 21.60 -15.45 15.86
C SER A 10 20.37 -16.24 15.42
N PHE A 11 19.24 -15.57 15.16
CA PHE A 11 18.04 -16.24 14.68
C PHE A 11 18.17 -16.60 13.21
N ILE A 12 18.58 -15.64 12.37
CA ILE A 12 18.63 -15.83 10.92
C ILE A 12 19.71 -16.83 10.49
N GLY A 13 20.75 -17.02 11.32
CA GLY A 13 21.75 -18.06 11.10
C GLY A 13 21.20 -19.50 11.08
N ASN A 14 19.97 -19.72 11.56
CA ASN A 14 19.31 -21.03 11.50
C ASN A 14 18.56 -21.29 10.16
N PHE A 15 18.54 -20.32 9.26
CA PHE A 15 17.78 -20.38 8.01
C PHE A 15 18.67 -20.05 6.81
N THR A 16 18.37 -20.62 5.65
CA THR A 16 19.04 -20.32 4.38
C THR A 16 17.99 -20.06 3.29
N GLY A 17 18.41 -19.53 2.13
CA GLY A 17 17.53 -19.30 0.99
C GLY A 17 16.63 -18.07 1.08
N LEU A 18 16.79 -17.24 2.11
CA LEU A 18 16.01 -16.01 2.29
C LEU A 18 16.73 -14.75 1.76
N SER A 19 18.00 -14.86 1.33
CA SER A 19 18.83 -13.72 0.91
C SER A 19 18.32 -12.96 -0.32
N GLU A 20 17.35 -13.51 -1.03
CA GLU A 20 16.67 -12.85 -2.16
C GLU A 20 15.63 -11.79 -1.74
N TYR A 21 15.29 -11.71 -0.46
CA TYR A 21 14.35 -10.74 0.12
C TYR A 21 15.13 -9.57 0.76
N PRO A 22 14.62 -8.33 0.79
CA PRO A 22 15.25 -7.25 1.54
C PRO A 22 15.35 -7.58 3.04
N LEU A 23 16.50 -7.29 3.64
CA LEU A 23 16.77 -7.55 5.06
C LEU A 23 16.57 -6.29 5.92
N TRP A 24 15.82 -6.42 7.02
CA TRP A 24 15.77 -5.47 8.12
C TRP A 24 16.39 -6.14 9.35
N ILE A 25 17.63 -5.81 9.67
CA ILE A 25 18.39 -6.50 10.72
C ILE A 25 18.42 -5.69 12.01
N ALA A 26 18.14 -6.33 13.15
CA ALA A 26 18.28 -5.76 14.49
C ALA A 26 19.63 -6.14 15.12
N ARG A 27 20.44 -5.14 15.46
CA ARG A 27 21.74 -5.32 16.13
C ARG A 27 22.18 -4.05 16.86
N TYR A 28 22.03 -4.03 18.17
CA TYR A 28 22.15 -2.79 18.93
C TYR A 28 23.59 -2.45 19.36
N ASN A 29 24.43 -3.47 19.58
CA ASN A 29 25.77 -3.30 20.15
C ASN A 29 26.89 -3.23 19.10
N ALA A 30 26.62 -2.63 17.95
CA ALA A 30 27.60 -2.55 16.88
C ALA A 30 27.70 -1.15 16.31
N ALA A 31 28.91 -0.60 16.33
CA ALA A 31 29.25 0.67 15.67
C ALA A 31 29.33 0.53 14.13
N VAL A 32 29.31 -0.72 13.64
CA VAL A 32 29.36 -1.04 12.21
C VAL A 32 28.23 -1.99 11.84
N PRO A 33 27.64 -1.86 10.65
CA PRO A 33 26.60 -2.77 10.22
C PRO A 33 27.11 -4.21 10.10
N PRO A 34 26.24 -5.23 10.22
CA PRO A 34 26.69 -6.62 10.21
C PRO A 34 27.23 -7.02 8.84
N ASP A 35 28.40 -7.66 8.83
CA ASP A 35 28.88 -8.40 7.66
C ASP A 35 28.08 -9.71 7.55
N ASN A 36 27.55 -9.97 6.35
CA ASN A 36 27.00 -11.25 5.92
C ASN A 36 26.03 -11.96 6.89
N ALA A 37 24.77 -11.50 6.95
CA ALA A 37 23.71 -12.26 7.61
C ALA A 37 23.27 -13.39 6.67
N SER A 38 23.60 -14.66 6.92
CA SER A 38 23.06 -15.83 6.17
C SER A 38 22.88 -15.65 4.63
N GLY A 39 23.90 -15.12 3.95
CA GLY A 39 23.89 -14.92 2.49
C GLY A 39 23.45 -13.53 2.03
N TRP A 40 22.99 -12.65 2.91
CA TRP A 40 22.80 -11.22 2.63
C TRP A 40 24.13 -10.49 2.69
N THR A 41 24.54 -9.85 1.59
CA THR A 41 25.74 -9.00 1.58
C THR A 41 25.51 -7.60 2.13
N ARG A 42 24.25 -7.15 2.16
CA ARG A 42 23.85 -5.83 2.66
C ARG A 42 22.40 -5.85 3.15
N TRP A 43 22.13 -5.06 4.18
CA TRP A 43 20.78 -4.84 4.72
C TRP A 43 20.07 -3.73 3.95
N ALA A 44 18.74 -3.74 3.97
CA ALA A 44 17.91 -2.63 3.50
C ALA A 44 17.57 -1.67 4.65
N PHE A 45 17.32 -2.22 5.84
CA PHE A 45 17.19 -1.45 7.07
C PHE A 45 18.04 -2.03 8.19
N PHE A 46 18.59 -1.15 9.03
CA PHE A 46 19.34 -1.52 10.22
C PHE A 46 18.69 -0.91 11.45
N GLN A 47 18.15 -1.76 12.34
CA GLN A 47 17.69 -1.33 13.65
C GLN A 47 18.86 -1.36 14.63
N TYR A 48 19.34 -0.17 15.00
CA TYR A 48 20.55 -0.01 15.80
C TYR A 48 20.26 0.28 17.29
N SER A 49 19.00 0.46 17.67
CA SER A 49 18.58 0.71 19.05
C SER A 49 17.12 0.33 19.25
N ASP A 50 16.78 -0.15 20.45
CA ASP A 50 15.39 -0.37 20.92
C ASP A 50 14.85 0.80 21.78
N GLY A 51 15.61 1.89 21.85
CA GLY A 51 15.30 3.07 22.65
C GLY A 51 15.82 3.01 24.08
N SER A 52 16.22 1.82 24.55
CA SER A 52 16.83 1.60 25.87
C SER A 52 18.32 1.28 25.76
N ALA A 53 18.71 0.51 24.75
CA ALA A 53 20.07 0.08 24.45
C ALA A 53 20.43 0.37 22.98
N GLY A 54 21.73 0.31 22.67
CA GLY A 54 22.27 0.43 21.32
C GLY A 54 22.78 1.82 20.93
N GLY A 55 22.81 2.14 19.64
CA GLY A 55 23.28 3.44 19.15
C GLY A 55 22.35 4.61 19.52
N GLY A 56 22.91 5.81 19.61
CA GLY A 56 22.16 7.06 19.83
C GLY A 56 21.95 7.84 18.52
N LEU A 57 21.00 8.77 18.53
CA LEU A 57 20.88 9.81 17.51
C LEU A 57 22.10 10.74 17.56
N PRO A 58 22.34 11.58 16.53
CA PRO A 58 23.40 12.59 16.55
C PRO A 58 23.32 13.56 17.74
N SER A 59 22.14 13.71 18.34
CA SER A 59 21.92 14.48 19.57
C SER A 59 22.51 13.83 20.83
N GLY A 60 23.03 12.60 20.74
CA GLY A 60 23.53 11.82 21.87
C GLY A 60 22.45 11.09 22.68
N THR A 61 21.17 11.21 22.29
CA THR A 61 20.04 10.55 22.98
C THR A 61 19.42 9.45 22.12
N ARG A 62 18.59 8.59 22.73
CA ARG A 62 17.75 7.62 22.02
C ARG A 62 16.28 8.06 21.93
N ARG A 63 16.00 9.35 22.20
CA ARG A 63 14.64 9.88 22.25
C ARG A 63 14.32 10.66 20.99
N VAL A 64 13.16 10.38 20.42
CA VAL A 64 12.60 11.14 19.30
C VAL A 64 11.58 12.13 19.85
N SER A 65 11.77 13.41 19.56
CA SER A 65 10.83 14.46 19.97
C SER A 65 9.42 14.15 19.48
N GLY A 66 8.44 14.22 20.37
CA GLY A 66 7.05 13.88 20.09
C GLY A 66 6.66 12.42 20.36
N ILE A 67 7.61 11.55 20.73
CA ILE A 67 7.34 10.16 21.14
C ILE A 67 7.60 9.99 22.64
N SER A 68 6.60 9.46 23.34
CA SER A 68 6.70 9.12 24.76
C SER A 68 7.25 7.70 24.94
N GLY A 69 8.25 7.56 25.82
CA GLY A 69 8.90 6.27 26.12
C GLY A 69 10.05 5.91 25.17
N PRO A 70 10.68 4.73 25.37
CA PRO A 70 11.67 4.17 24.46
C PRO A 70 11.06 3.88 23.08
N VAL A 71 11.84 4.09 22.02
CA VAL A 71 11.43 3.81 20.63
C VAL A 71 12.59 3.23 19.83
N ASP A 72 12.28 2.29 18.95
CA ASP A 72 13.25 1.70 18.04
C ASP A 72 13.80 2.74 17.06
N LEU A 73 15.12 2.72 16.86
CA LEU A 73 15.81 3.59 15.92
C LEU A 73 16.39 2.77 14.77
N ASN A 74 16.13 3.25 13.55
CA ASN A 74 16.42 2.52 12.32
C ASN A 74 17.12 3.44 11.30
N GLU A 75 17.97 2.83 10.49
CA GLU A 75 18.60 3.46 9.34
C GLU A 75 18.21 2.72 8.06
N PHE A 76 17.98 3.46 6.98
CA PHE A 76 17.77 2.90 5.64
C PHE A 76 19.06 2.97 4.84
N ASP A 77 19.38 1.92 4.10
CA ASP A 77 20.56 1.88 3.24
C ASP A 77 20.28 2.64 1.93
N GLY A 78 20.26 3.97 2.02
CA GLY A 78 20.05 4.86 0.89
C GLY A 78 19.46 6.22 1.27
N THR A 79 19.06 6.98 0.24
CA THR A 79 18.46 8.31 0.43
C THR A 79 16.95 8.23 0.67
N ILE A 80 16.37 9.35 1.11
CA ILE A 80 14.92 9.50 1.30
C ILE A 80 14.17 9.29 -0.03
N GLU A 81 14.73 9.72 -1.16
CA GLU A 81 14.16 9.54 -2.50
C GLU A 81 14.13 8.07 -2.88
N GLN A 82 15.22 7.35 -2.63
CA GLN A 82 15.30 5.90 -2.87
C GLN A 82 14.32 5.11 -1.99
N LEU A 83 14.18 5.50 -0.72
CA LEU A 83 13.21 4.92 0.20
C LEU A 83 11.79 5.13 -0.34
N LYS A 84 11.43 6.36 -0.68
CA LYS A 84 10.11 6.71 -1.23
C LYS A 84 9.83 5.96 -2.53
N GLU A 85 10.80 5.91 -3.44
CA GLU A 85 10.63 5.24 -4.73
C GLU A 85 10.47 3.72 -4.58
N ARG A 86 11.26 3.10 -3.68
CA ARG A 86 11.22 1.65 -3.43
C ARG A 86 9.91 1.21 -2.78
N TYR A 87 9.36 2.01 -1.86
CA TYR A 87 8.19 1.66 -1.06
C TYR A 87 6.96 2.52 -1.37
N LYS A 88 6.97 3.27 -2.48
CA LYS A 88 5.76 3.93 -2.96
C LYS A 88 4.69 2.87 -3.14
N LYS A 89 3.48 3.16 -2.66
CA LYS A 89 2.31 2.40 -3.07
C LYS A 89 2.29 2.46 -4.59
N LYS A 90 2.58 1.33 -5.25
CA LYS A 90 2.09 1.16 -6.61
C LYS A 90 0.59 1.39 -6.48
N LYS A 91 0.04 2.30 -7.27
CA LYS A 91 -1.40 2.26 -7.51
C LYS A 91 -1.65 0.79 -7.86
N GLU A 92 -2.43 0.09 -7.04
CA GLU A 92 -3.04 -1.13 -7.52
C GLU A 92 -3.59 -0.78 -8.90
N PRO A 93 -3.47 -1.65 -9.92
CA PRO A 93 -4.30 -1.44 -11.08
C PRO A 93 -5.69 -1.23 -10.49
N GLN A 94 -6.22 0.00 -10.62
CA GLN A 94 -7.65 0.18 -10.47
C GLN A 94 -8.18 -0.97 -11.28
N LYS A 95 -8.93 -1.89 -10.65
CA LYS A 95 -9.64 -2.92 -11.39
C LYS A 95 -10.13 -2.21 -12.63
N GLU A 96 -9.69 -2.63 -13.82
CA GLU A 96 -10.25 -2.15 -15.09
C GLU A 96 -11.71 -2.64 -15.14
N GLY A 97 -12.55 -2.22 -14.20
CA GLY A 97 -13.91 -1.89 -14.51
C GLY A 97 -13.75 -0.65 -15.35
N THR A 98 -13.85 -0.84 -16.67
CA THR A 98 -14.03 0.22 -17.66
C THR A 98 -14.66 1.44 -16.99
N ASN A 99 -13.90 2.52 -16.79
CA ASN A 99 -14.53 3.80 -16.46
C ASN A 99 -15.46 4.08 -17.64
N MET A 100 -16.76 3.87 -17.44
CA MET A 100 -17.75 4.14 -18.48
C MET A 100 -17.65 5.63 -18.78
N ASP A 101 -17.39 6.01 -20.03
CA ASP A 101 -17.38 7.42 -20.38
C ASP A 101 -18.77 8.00 -20.14
N LYS A 102 -18.85 9.22 -19.60
CA LYS A 102 -20.13 9.89 -19.32
C LYS A 102 -21.00 9.99 -20.58
N LYS A 103 -20.38 10.19 -21.74
CA LYS A 103 -21.05 10.25 -23.04
C LYS A 103 -21.69 8.90 -23.39
N ASP A 104 -20.98 7.80 -23.19
CA ASP A 104 -21.46 6.47 -23.51
C ASP A 104 -22.56 6.03 -22.52
N ALA A 105 -22.39 6.31 -21.23
CA ALA A 105 -23.44 6.10 -20.23
C ALA A 105 -24.73 6.85 -20.61
N ASN A 106 -24.61 8.13 -20.95
CA ASN A 106 -25.75 8.96 -21.33
C ASN A 106 -26.36 8.51 -22.66
N ALA A 107 -25.55 8.11 -23.64
CA ALA A 107 -26.05 7.55 -24.89
C ALA A 107 -26.86 6.28 -24.67
N ILE A 108 -26.39 5.37 -23.79
CA ILE A 108 -27.12 4.14 -23.47
C ILE A 108 -28.44 4.46 -22.74
N ILE A 109 -28.40 5.36 -21.76
CA ILE A 109 -29.57 5.76 -20.99
C ILE A 109 -30.62 6.41 -21.89
N GLU A 110 -30.23 7.40 -22.70
CA GLU A 110 -31.17 8.17 -23.53
C GLU A 110 -31.68 7.35 -24.72
N LYS A 111 -30.83 6.54 -25.36
CA LYS A 111 -31.20 5.80 -26.56
C LYS A 111 -31.97 4.50 -26.28
N TYR A 112 -31.67 3.82 -25.17
CA TYR A 112 -32.23 2.48 -24.90
C TYR A 112 -33.08 2.43 -23.63
N LEU A 113 -32.59 2.95 -22.50
CA LEU A 113 -33.28 2.77 -21.22
C LEU A 113 -34.50 3.69 -21.06
N LYS A 114 -34.41 4.95 -21.50
CA LYS A 114 -35.51 5.92 -21.39
C LYS A 114 -36.73 5.55 -22.25
N PRO A 115 -36.58 5.13 -23.52
CA PRO A 115 -37.71 4.60 -24.29
C PRO A 115 -38.29 3.32 -23.67
N ALA A 116 -37.43 2.39 -23.21
CA ALA A 116 -37.89 1.17 -22.55
C ALA A 116 -38.68 1.46 -21.27
N TRP A 117 -38.26 2.44 -20.47
CA TRP A 117 -39.00 2.88 -19.28
C TRP A 117 -40.38 3.45 -19.64
N GLY A 118 -40.46 4.22 -20.73
CA GLY A 118 -41.72 4.77 -21.22
C GLY A 118 -42.69 3.71 -21.75
N ALA A 119 -42.15 2.65 -22.38
CA ALA A 119 -42.93 1.54 -22.92
C ALA A 119 -43.33 0.48 -21.87
N ALA A 120 -42.63 0.41 -20.74
CA ALA A 120 -42.92 -0.55 -19.69
C ALA A 120 -44.29 -0.30 -19.06
N THR A 121 -45.11 -1.36 -18.97
CA THR A 121 -46.45 -1.32 -18.35
C THR A 121 -46.47 -1.92 -16.94
N ILE A 122 -45.44 -2.70 -16.59
CA ILE A 122 -45.31 -3.36 -15.29
C ILE A 122 -44.43 -2.52 -14.35
N PRO A 123 -44.87 -2.22 -13.11
CA PRO A 123 -44.09 -1.40 -12.18
C PRO A 123 -42.70 -1.96 -11.82
N SER A 124 -42.54 -3.28 -11.76
CA SER A 124 -41.24 -3.92 -11.50
C SER A 124 -40.23 -3.61 -12.62
N ASP A 125 -40.69 -3.57 -13.86
CA ASP A 125 -39.84 -3.36 -15.02
C ASP A 125 -39.35 -1.91 -15.05
N LYS A 126 -40.22 -0.95 -14.73
CA LYS A 126 -39.83 0.46 -14.56
C LYS A 126 -38.77 0.63 -13.47
N LYS A 127 -38.93 -0.07 -12.35
CA LYS A 127 -37.96 -0.05 -11.24
C LYS A 127 -36.62 -0.63 -11.66
N GLU A 128 -36.62 -1.75 -12.38
CA GLU A 128 -35.41 -2.40 -12.85
C GLU A 128 -34.68 -1.56 -13.90
N ILE A 129 -35.39 -0.98 -14.86
CA ILE A 129 -34.82 -0.06 -15.85
C ILE A 129 -34.22 1.17 -15.18
N GLY A 130 -34.90 1.72 -14.16
CA GLY A 130 -34.38 2.83 -13.35
C GLY A 130 -33.09 2.47 -12.61
N ARG A 131 -33.03 1.26 -12.02
CA ARG A 131 -31.85 0.71 -11.34
C ARG A 131 -30.68 0.54 -12.30
N LEU A 132 -30.92 0.03 -13.51
CA LEU A 132 -29.90 -0.13 -14.56
C LEU A 132 -29.33 1.22 -15.00
N ALA A 133 -30.18 2.24 -15.19
CA ALA A 133 -29.72 3.58 -15.52
C ALA A 133 -28.80 4.16 -14.41
N ASP A 134 -29.12 3.90 -13.14
CA ASP A 134 -28.30 4.36 -12.02
C ASP A 134 -26.99 3.58 -11.83
N GLN A 135 -26.93 2.32 -12.26
CA GLN A 135 -25.67 1.60 -12.36
C GLN A 135 -24.75 2.21 -13.42
N LEU A 136 -25.28 2.58 -14.59
CA LEU A 136 -24.50 3.26 -15.64
C LEU A 136 -24.00 4.64 -15.20
N ARG A 137 -24.84 5.40 -14.48
CA ARG A 137 -24.43 6.69 -13.87
C ARG A 137 -23.33 6.48 -12.84
N ALA A 138 -23.50 5.54 -11.92
CA ALA A 138 -22.47 5.25 -10.91
C ALA A 138 -21.15 4.80 -11.53
N ALA A 139 -21.19 3.96 -12.57
CA ALA A 139 -20.01 3.49 -13.30
C ALA A 139 -19.28 4.60 -14.09
N SER A 140 -19.98 5.71 -14.41
CA SER A 140 -19.41 6.89 -15.06
C SER A 140 -19.12 8.06 -14.10
N GLY A 141 -19.23 7.82 -12.79
CA GLY A 141 -19.00 8.83 -11.75
C GLY A 141 -20.09 9.92 -11.68
N GLN A 142 -21.28 9.65 -12.22
CA GLN A 142 -22.44 10.54 -12.15
C GLN A 142 -23.33 10.18 -10.93
N PRO A 143 -24.05 11.15 -10.33
CA PRO A 143 -24.98 10.87 -9.26
C PRO A 143 -26.18 10.03 -9.74
N ARG A 144 -26.71 9.19 -8.85
CA ARG A 144 -27.95 8.43 -9.08
C ARG A 144 -29.17 9.35 -9.12
N GLN A 145 -30.18 8.98 -9.90
CA GLN A 145 -31.39 9.79 -10.10
C GLN A 145 -32.69 9.05 -9.77
N ASN A 146 -32.66 7.72 -9.69
CA ASN A 146 -33.84 6.89 -9.49
C ASN A 146 -33.72 6.16 -8.13
N VAL A 147 -34.37 6.69 -7.10
CA VAL A 147 -34.40 6.08 -5.74
C VAL A 147 -35.77 5.49 -5.46
#